data_AF-A0A2D5AA90-F1
#
_entry.id   AF-A0A2D5AA90-F1
#
_cell.length_a   1.000
_cell.length_b   1.000
_cell.length_c   1.000
_cell.angle_alpha   90.00
_cell.angle_beta   90.00
_cell.angle_gamma   90.00
#
_symmetry.space_group_name_H-M   'P 1'
#
loop_
_entity.id
_entity.type
_entity.pdbx_description
1 polymer ?
#
loop_
_entity_poly.entity_id
_entity_poly.type
_entity_poly.pdbx_seq_one_letter_code
_entity_poly.pdbx_strand_id
1 'polypeptide(L)'
;MEEIPRSNGSPPLHSIYENDPDLRDLVVQFVDELDGQVLSIRAACISEDFATLRRISHQLKGAAGGYGFDPIGDCAARLEDDMLSDEMDIARLSERVEDLITTCRAAVRPADA
;
A
#
# COMPACT_ATOMS: atom_id res chain seq x y z
N MET A 1 16.85 -23.78 15.94
CA MET A 1 16.04 -23.84 14.71
C MET A 1 15.06 -22.71 14.81
N GLU A 2 15.40 -21.57 14.21
CA GLU A 2 14.49 -20.47 13.89
C GLU A 2 15.22 -19.72 12.78
N GLU A 3 14.96 -20.14 11.54
CA GLU A 3 15.53 -19.49 10.37
C GLU A 3 14.84 -18.14 10.22
N ILE A 4 15.51 -17.05 10.60
CA ILE A 4 15.03 -15.69 10.36
C ILE A 4 14.95 -15.50 8.83
N PRO A 5 13.75 -15.33 8.23
CA PRO A 5 13.67 -15.09 6.82
C PRO A 5 14.20 -13.68 6.51
N ARG A 6 15.06 -13.64 5.50
CA ARG A 6 15.76 -12.47 4.97
C ARG A 6 14.75 -11.36 4.65
N SER A 7 14.82 -10.22 5.32
CA SER A 7 14.04 -9.04 4.92
C SER A 7 14.96 -8.04 4.23
N ASN A 8 14.94 -8.11 2.91
CA ASN A 8 15.61 -7.17 2.02
C ASN A 8 14.59 -6.10 1.61
N GLY A 9 14.70 -4.89 2.16
CA GLY A 9 14.01 -3.68 1.64
C GLY A 9 13.02 -3.02 2.60
N SER A 10 13.32 -1.77 2.96
CA SER A 10 12.50 -0.80 3.73
C SER A 10 12.19 -1.13 5.20
N PRO A 11 12.24 -0.14 6.12
CA PRO A 11 11.84 -0.33 7.52
C PRO A 11 10.35 -0.70 7.61
N PRO A 12 9.95 -1.52 8.59
CA PRO A 12 8.55 -1.88 8.79
C PRO A 12 7.72 -0.63 9.06
N LEU A 13 6.59 -0.54 8.38
CA LEU A 13 5.61 0.53 8.53
C LEU A 13 4.56 0.08 9.54
N HIS A 14 4.53 0.78 10.67
CA HIS A 14 3.56 0.55 11.73
C HIS A 14 2.40 1.54 11.62
N SER A 15 1.20 1.09 12.00
CA SER A 15 0.04 1.96 12.12
C SER A 15 0.14 2.82 13.37
N ILE A 16 -0.27 4.09 13.28
CA ILE A 16 -0.39 4.96 14.47
C ILE A 16 -1.43 4.44 15.49
N TYR A 17 -2.32 3.55 15.07
CA TYR A 17 -3.36 2.93 15.90
C TYR A 17 -2.97 1.52 16.38
N GLU A 18 -1.73 1.08 16.20
CA GLU A 18 -1.30 -0.28 16.58
C GLU A 18 -1.49 -0.61 18.07
N ASN A 19 -1.47 0.42 18.93
CA ASN A 19 -1.66 0.32 20.38
C ASN A 19 -3.10 0.57 20.84
N ASP A 20 -4.00 0.88 19.91
CA ASP A 20 -5.43 1.11 20.22
C ASP A 20 -6.18 -0.23 20.12
N PRO A 21 -6.64 -0.81 21.24
CA PRO A 21 -7.27 -2.13 21.25
C PRO A 21 -8.58 -2.18 20.47
N ASP A 22 -9.30 -1.06 20.31
CA ASP A 22 -10.55 -1.01 19.57
C ASP A 22 -10.31 -1.00 18.05
N LEU A 23 -9.15 -0.49 17.60
CA LEU A 23 -8.77 -0.41 16.19
C LEU A 23 -7.82 -1.52 15.74
N ARG A 24 -7.23 -2.27 16.68
CA ARG A 24 -6.21 -3.29 16.40
C ARG A 24 -6.69 -4.36 15.43
N ASP A 25 -7.89 -4.91 15.62
CA ASP A 25 -8.49 -5.90 14.71
C ASP A 25 -8.70 -5.34 13.30
N LEU A 26 -9.08 -4.05 13.21
CA LEU A 26 -9.26 -3.33 11.94
C LEU A 26 -7.92 -3.13 11.22
N VAL A 27 -6.87 -2.76 11.96
CA VAL A 27 -5.51 -2.62 11.42
C VAL A 27 -5.00 -3.96 10.88
N VAL A 28 -5.21 -5.05 11.62
CA VAL A 28 -4.83 -6.41 11.16
C VAL A 28 -5.58 -6.77 9.88
N GLN A 29 -6.89 -6.54 9.82
CA GLN A 29 -7.68 -6.79 8.61
C GLN A 29 -7.16 -5.99 7.42
N PHE A 30 -6.86 -4.71 7.61
CA PHE A 30 -6.32 -3.87 6.54
C PHE A 30 -4.98 -4.41 6.01
N VAL A 31 -4.04 -4.78 6.89
CA VAL A 31 -2.75 -5.37 6.48
C VAL A 31 -2.94 -6.67 5.70
N ASP A 32 -3.91 -7.49 6.09
CA ASP A 32 -4.21 -8.76 5.39
C ASP A 32 -4.80 -8.56 4.00
N GLU A 33 -5.50 -7.45 3.78
CA GLU A 33 -6.03 -7.07 2.47
C GLU A 33 -4.95 -6.48 1.54
N LEU A 34 -3.87 -5.90 2.09
CA LEU A 34 -2.82 -5.24 1.30
C LEU A 34 -2.12 -6.18 0.32
N ASP A 35 -1.90 -7.44 0.69
CA ASP A 35 -1.30 -8.42 -0.23
C ASP A 35 -2.16 -8.62 -1.49
N GLY A 36 -3.47 -8.72 -1.32
CA GLY A 36 -4.43 -8.82 -2.43
C GLY A 36 -4.44 -7.55 -3.29
N GLN A 37 -4.34 -6.38 -2.66
CA GLN A 37 -4.23 -5.10 -3.36
C GLN A 37 -2.94 -5.01 -4.17
N VAL A 38 -1.79 -5.39 -3.59
CA VAL A 38 -0.48 -5.41 -4.28
C VAL A 38 -0.52 -6.29 -5.53
N LEU A 39 -1.14 -7.48 -5.45
CA LEU A 39 -1.31 -8.34 -6.61
C LEU A 39 -2.17 -7.68 -7.69
N SER A 40 -3.25 -7.01 -7.28
CA SER A 40 -4.19 -6.34 -8.19
C SER A 40 -3.55 -5.11 -8.87
N ILE A 41 -2.80 -4.30 -8.12
CA ILE A 41 -2.03 -3.15 -8.65
C ILE A 41 -1.03 -3.65 -9.71
N ARG A 42 -0.26 -4.70 -9.39
CA ARG A 42 0.73 -5.24 -10.32
C ARG A 42 0.08 -5.77 -11.61
N ALA A 43 -1.03 -6.50 -11.48
CA ALA A 43 -1.77 -7.03 -12.62
C ALA A 43 -2.37 -5.91 -13.49
N ALA A 44 -2.94 -4.87 -12.87
CA ALA A 44 -3.48 -3.71 -13.56
C ALA A 44 -2.37 -2.94 -14.30
N CYS A 45 -1.20 -2.76 -13.69
CA CYS A 45 -0.06 -2.11 -14.32
C CYS A 45 0.46 -2.90 -15.54
N ILE A 46 0.57 -4.23 -15.44
CA ILE A 46 1.02 -5.10 -16.55
C ILE A 46 0.01 -5.12 -17.70
N SER A 47 -1.28 -5.08 -17.38
CA SER A 47 -2.36 -5.13 -18.37
C SER A 47 -2.76 -3.74 -18.89
N GLU A 48 -2.03 -2.70 -18.50
CA GLU A 48 -2.33 -1.30 -18.83
C GLU A 48 -3.77 -0.88 -18.45
N ASP A 49 -4.34 -1.51 -17.42
CA ASP A 49 -5.67 -1.23 -16.90
C ASP A 49 -5.61 -0.05 -15.92
N PHE A 50 -5.46 1.14 -16.47
CA PHE A 50 -5.38 2.39 -15.71
C PHE A 50 -6.67 2.70 -14.94
N ALA A 51 -7.83 2.20 -15.41
CA ALA A 51 -9.10 2.38 -14.71
C ALA A 51 -9.11 1.62 -13.38
N THR A 52 -8.67 0.35 -13.41
CA THR A 52 -8.52 -0.46 -12.19
C THR A 52 -7.43 0.11 -11.28
N LEU A 53 -6.28 0.49 -11.82
CA LEU A 53 -5.19 1.06 -11.03
C LEU A 53 -5.64 2.32 -10.27
N ARG A 54 -6.31 3.27 -10.96
CA ARG A 54 -6.85 4.48 -10.34
C ARG A 54 -7.87 4.17 -9.25
N ARG A 55 -8.75 3.19 -9.47
CA ARG A 55 -9.73 2.77 -8.46
C ARG A 55 -9.05 2.24 -7.20
N ILE A 56 -8.04 1.38 -7.34
CA ILE A 56 -7.30 0.84 -6.20
C ILE A 56 -6.55 1.95 -5.47
N SER A 57 -5.86 2.84 -6.20
CA SER A 57 -5.19 4.01 -5.62
C SER A 57 -6.15 4.90 -4.84
N HIS A 58 -7.33 5.20 -5.39
CA HIS A 58 -8.35 5.99 -4.70
C HIS A 58 -8.82 5.32 -3.40
N GLN A 59 -9.06 4.00 -3.45
CA GLN A 59 -9.48 3.23 -2.27
C GLN A 59 -8.40 3.21 -1.19
N LEU A 60 -7.14 2.94 -1.55
CA LEU A 60 -6.01 2.93 -0.61
C LEU A 60 -5.78 4.31 0.00
N LYS A 61 -5.88 5.39 -0.80
CA LYS A 61 -5.81 6.77 -0.31
C LYS A 61 -6.83 7.04 0.78
N GLY A 62 -8.09 6.63 0.57
CA GLY A 62 -9.16 6.85 1.55
C GLY A 62 -9.08 5.94 2.77
N ALA A 63 -8.70 4.69 2.58
CA ALA A 63 -8.64 3.69 3.66
C ALA A 63 -7.40 3.86 4.55
N ALA A 64 -6.22 4.06 3.96
CA ALA A 64 -4.95 4.00 4.68
C ALA A 64 -4.86 5.02 5.83
N GLY A 65 -5.35 6.25 5.64
CA GLY A 65 -5.39 7.26 6.71
C GLY A 65 -6.32 6.85 7.87
N GLY A 66 -7.44 6.18 7.58
CA GLY A 66 -8.35 5.66 8.59
C GLY A 66 -7.76 4.53 9.43
N TYR A 67 -6.77 3.82 8.89
CA TYR A 67 -6.05 2.75 9.59
C TYR A 67 -4.65 3.15 10.07
N GLY A 68 -4.28 4.42 9.96
CA GLY A 68 -3.00 4.92 10.50
C GLY A 68 -1.77 4.64 9.64
N PHE A 69 -1.97 4.33 8.36
CA PHE A 69 -0.90 4.08 7.37
C PHE A 69 -0.76 5.25 6.40
N ASP A 70 -0.56 6.46 6.93
CA ASP A 70 -0.45 7.69 6.11
C ASP A 70 0.51 7.54 4.90
N PRO A 71 1.69 6.90 5.02
CA PRO A 71 2.59 6.72 3.87
C PRO A 71 1.98 5.94 2.70
N ILE A 72 1.12 4.95 2.97
CA ILE A 72 0.40 4.22 1.91
C ILE A 72 -0.59 5.17 1.22
N GLY A 73 -1.32 5.96 2.01
CA GLY A 73 -2.26 6.95 1.51
C GLY A 73 -1.59 7.99 0.62
N ASP A 74 -0.43 8.49 1.04
CA ASP A 74 0.38 9.47 0.30
C ASP A 74 0.89 8.90 -1.03
N CYS A 75 1.44 7.67 -1.04
CA CYS A 75 1.84 7.01 -2.28
C CYS A 75 0.66 6.83 -3.23
N ALA A 76 -0.49 6.40 -2.70
CA ALA A 76 -1.70 6.18 -3.47
C ALA A 76 -2.26 7.50 -4.05
N ALA A 77 -2.22 8.58 -3.27
CA ALA A 77 -2.62 9.91 -3.73
C ALA A 77 -1.71 10.45 -4.83
N ARG A 78 -0.40 10.26 -4.71
CA ARG A 78 0.58 10.66 -5.74
C ARG A 78 0.38 9.90 -7.05
N LEU A 79 0.10 8.60 -6.97
CA LEU A 79 -0.23 7.79 -8.14
C LEU A 79 -1.54 8.25 -8.78
N GLU A 80 -2.59 8.47 -7.99
CA GLU A 80 -3.88 8.97 -8.49
C GLU A 80 -3.74 10.34 -9.18
N ASP A 81 -3.02 11.29 -8.57
CA ASP A 81 -2.82 12.64 -9.09
C ASP A 81 -2.00 12.62 -10.40
N ASP A 82 -0.89 11.88 -10.43
CA ASP A 82 -0.09 11.77 -11.64
C ASP A 82 -0.91 11.11 -12.78
N MET A 83 -1.82 10.17 -12.49
CA MET A 83 -2.72 9.56 -13.50
C MET A 83 -3.81 10.50 -14.04
N LEU A 84 -4.05 11.63 -13.36
CA LEU A 84 -4.95 12.69 -13.84
C LEU A 84 -4.24 13.72 -14.72
N SER A 85 -2.91 13.71 -14.72
CA SER A 85 -2.08 14.61 -15.51
C SER A 85 -1.84 14.04 -16.91
N ASP A 86 -1.85 14.92 -17.92
CA ASP A 86 -1.51 14.58 -19.32
C ASP A 86 0.00 14.29 -19.52
N GLU A 87 0.84 14.53 -18.50
CA GLU A 87 2.30 14.38 -18.56
C GLU A 87 2.81 13.03 -18.03
N MET A 88 1.91 12.11 -17.68
CA MET A 88 2.30 10.79 -17.19
C MET A 88 2.83 9.90 -18.31
N ASP A 89 4.07 9.42 -18.16
CA ASP A 89 4.62 8.37 -18.98
C ASP A 89 4.66 7.02 -18.25
N ILE A 90 4.88 5.94 -19.01
CA ILE A 90 4.93 4.57 -18.49
C ILE A 90 6.05 4.38 -17.45
N ALA A 91 7.17 5.09 -17.60
CA ALA A 91 8.30 4.98 -16.68
C ALA A 91 7.93 5.55 -15.30
N ARG A 92 7.35 6.76 -15.27
CA ARG A 92 6.86 7.40 -14.05
C ARG A 92 5.71 6.63 -13.43
N LEU A 93 4.79 6.10 -14.24
CA LEU A 93 3.72 5.25 -13.74
C LEU A 93 4.29 4.02 -13.03
N SER A 94 5.23 3.33 -13.66
CA SER A 94 5.85 2.12 -13.11
C SER A 94 6.59 2.44 -11.80
N GLU A 95 7.30 3.56 -11.73
CA GLU A 95 7.95 4.04 -10.51
C GLU A 95 6.93 4.26 -9.38
N ARG A 96 5.82 4.95 -9.65
CA ARG A 96 4.77 5.21 -8.64
C ARG A 96 4.03 3.96 -8.20
N VAL A 97 3.85 3.00 -9.10
CA VAL A 97 3.31 1.68 -8.77
C VAL A 97 4.26 0.92 -7.85
N GLU A 98 5.56 0.89 -8.16
CA GLU A 98 6.56 0.22 -7.32
C GLU A 98 6.71 0.88 -5.95
N ASP A 99 6.67 2.22 -5.88
CA ASP A 99 6.64 2.96 -4.62
C ASP A 99 5.44 2.54 -3.76
N LEU A 100 4.24 2.50 -4.34
CA LEU A 100 3.03 2.09 -3.64
C LEU A 100 3.12 0.63 -3.17
N ILE A 101 3.56 -0.28 -4.04
CA ILE A 101 3.72 -1.70 -3.70
C ILE A 101 4.72 -1.90 -2.57
N THR A 102 5.85 -1.18 -2.61
CA THR A 102 6.90 -1.25 -1.59
C THR A 102 6.38 -0.77 -0.25
N THR A 103 5.65 0.34 -0.22
CA THR A 103 5.05 0.87 1.02
C THR A 103 3.97 -0.05 1.56
N CYS A 104 3.11 -0.62 0.72
CA CYS A 104 2.12 -1.61 1.14
C CYS A 104 2.76 -2.85 1.76
N ARG A 105 3.85 -3.35 1.16
CA ARG A 105 4.60 -4.52 1.68
C ARG A 105 5.37 -4.23 2.97
N ALA A 106 5.71 -2.98 3.22
CA ALA A 106 6.36 -2.58 4.46
C ALA A 106 5.38 -2.59 5.64
N ALA A 107 4.06 -2.54 5.40
CA ALA A 107 3.05 -2.56 6.45
C ALA A 107 3.10 -3.87 7.24
N VAL A 108 3.21 -3.77 8.55
CA VAL A 108 3.27 -4.93 9.44
C VAL A 108 2.06 -4.98 10.36
N ARG A 109 1.67 -6.21 10.73
CA ARG A 109 0.64 -6.42 11.74
C ARG A 109 1.14 -5.92 13.11
N PRO A 110 0.25 -5.34 13.94
CA PRO A 110 0.57 -4.99 15.31
C PRO A 110 0.94 -6.25 16.11
N ALA A 111 2.05 -6.22 16.85
CA ALA A 111 2.53 -7.35 17.64
C ALA A 111 1.48 -7.79 18.69
N ASP A 112 1.38 -9.09 18.92
CA ASP A 112 0.58 -9.66 20.01
C ASP A 112 1.17 -9.29 21.37
N ALA A 113 0.62 -8.22 21.94
CA ALA A 113 0.80 -7.82 23.34
C ALA A 113 0.06 -8.77 24.28
#